data_AF-A0A972L175-F1
#
_entry.id   AF-A0A972L175-F1
#
_cell.length_a   1.000
_cell.length_b   1.000
_cell.length_c   1.000
_cell.angle_alpha   90.00
_cell.angle_beta   90.00
_cell.angle_gamma   90.00
#
_symmetry.space_group_name_H-M   'P 1'
#
loop_
_entity.id
_entity.type
_entity.pdbx_description
1 polymer ?
#
loop_
_entity_poly.entity_id
_entity_poly.type
_entity_poly.pdbx_seq_one_letter_code
_entity_poly.pdbx_strand_id
1 'polypeptide(L)'
;MQKLTLFWRSKENHKTLFEELTTDLDAVIDENFSTDKCDTFETTEKGHGRIETRRDWITEDIDGLSGKDKWTDLISIGVLESHRHVISTNTTTIERRYYMASIKAKAMLFASTVRGHWGVEIGFWM
;
A
#
# COMPACT_ATOMS: atom_id res chain seq x y z
N MET A 1 -16.82 -3.56 -11.23
CA MET A 1 -15.58 -4.28 -10.88
C MET A 1 -14.75 -3.35 -10.01
N GLN A 2 -14.28 -3.79 -8.84
CA GLN A 2 -13.38 -2.98 -8.01
C GLN A 2 -12.01 -2.91 -8.70
N LYS A 3 -11.48 -1.70 -8.89
CA LYS A 3 -10.21 -1.48 -9.59
C LYS A 3 -9.20 -0.92 -8.60
N LEU A 4 -8.04 -1.57 -8.54
CA LEU A 4 -6.89 -1.12 -7.79
C LEU A 4 -5.80 -0.78 -8.81
N THR A 5 -5.26 0.44 -8.75
CA THR A 5 -4.11 0.80 -9.55
C THR A 5 -2.90 0.87 -8.63
N LEU A 6 -1.98 -0.08 -8.82
CA LEU A 6 -0.72 -0.15 -8.08
C LEU A 6 0.30 0.78 -8.71
N PHE A 7 0.94 1.60 -7.87
CA PHE A 7 2.11 2.37 -8.24
C PHE A 7 3.30 1.83 -7.46
N TRP A 8 4.18 1.13 -8.17
CA TRP A 8 5.43 0.66 -7.61
C TRP A 8 6.54 1.64 -7.95
N ARG A 9 7.19 2.18 -6.91
CA ARG A 9 8.42 2.95 -7.05
C ARG A 9 9.57 1.98 -7.31
N SER A 10 9.79 1.61 -8.57
CA SER A 10 11.14 1.21 -8.99
C SER A 10 11.98 2.48 -9.00
N LYS A 11 13.20 2.43 -8.45
CA LYS A 11 14.14 3.58 -8.41
C LYS A 11 14.46 4.17 -9.80
N GLU A 12 13.96 3.59 -10.89
CA GLU A 12 14.42 3.85 -12.25
C GLU A 12 13.37 4.22 -13.29
N ASN A 13 12.07 4.42 -13.02
CA ASN A 13 11.21 4.90 -14.12
C ASN A 13 9.90 5.64 -13.77
N HIS A 14 9.70 6.78 -14.44
CA HIS A 14 8.55 7.71 -14.53
C HIS A 14 8.40 8.82 -13.46
N LYS A 15 8.67 10.07 -13.87
CA LYS A 15 9.32 11.12 -13.05
C LYS A 15 8.51 12.39 -12.72
N THR A 16 7.22 12.53 -13.01
CA THR A 16 6.60 13.89 -12.90
C THR A 16 5.18 14.00 -12.36
N LEU A 17 4.51 12.91 -12.00
CA LEU A 17 3.32 12.97 -11.13
C LEU A 17 3.48 12.09 -9.90
N PHE A 18 4.19 10.97 -10.07
CA PHE A 18 4.32 9.93 -9.05
C PHE A 18 5.26 10.29 -7.90
N GLU A 19 6.32 11.07 -8.14
CA GLU A 19 7.26 11.48 -7.10
C GLU A 19 6.66 12.52 -6.14
N GLU A 20 5.87 13.46 -6.68
CA GLU A 20 5.12 14.43 -5.87
C GLU A 20 4.06 13.71 -5.03
N LEU A 21 3.28 12.80 -5.64
CA LEU A 21 2.31 11.98 -4.93
C LEU A 21 2.96 11.10 -3.86
N THR A 22 4.14 10.50 -4.11
CA THR A 22 4.78 9.65 -3.09
C THR A 22 5.39 10.45 -1.95
N THR A 23 5.89 11.65 -2.21
CA THR A 23 6.40 12.54 -1.15
C THR A 23 5.25 13.09 -0.31
N ASP A 24 4.17 13.51 -0.97
CA ASP A 24 2.93 13.94 -0.32
C ASP A 24 2.32 12.78 0.48
N LEU A 25 2.28 11.58 -0.08
CA LEU A 25 1.83 10.38 0.62
C LEU A 25 2.73 10.04 1.80
N ASP A 26 4.06 10.13 1.70
CA ASP A 26 4.95 9.85 2.85
C ASP A 26 4.73 10.87 3.99
N ALA A 27 4.55 12.15 3.66
CA ALA A 27 4.21 13.19 4.63
C ALA A 27 2.81 12.99 5.24
N VAL A 28 1.81 12.71 4.41
CA VAL A 28 0.44 12.38 4.81
C VAL A 28 0.41 11.11 5.66
N ILE A 29 1.27 10.13 5.39
CA ILE A 29 1.39 8.90 6.19
C ILE A 29 1.97 9.21 7.56
N ASP A 30 3.05 9.98 7.63
CA ASP A 30 3.68 10.35 8.90
C ASP A 30 2.71 11.19 9.77
N GLU A 31 1.97 12.11 9.16
CA GLU A 31 1.01 12.98 9.85
C GLU A 31 -0.34 12.31 10.14
N ASN A 32 -0.97 11.60 9.17
CA ASN A 32 -2.31 11.01 9.35
C ASN A 32 -2.29 9.67 10.09
N PHE A 33 -1.19 8.92 10.09
CA PHE A 33 -1.16 7.61 10.78
C PHE A 33 -1.03 7.77 12.30
N SER A 34 -0.92 9.02 12.76
CA SER A 34 -1.10 9.41 14.16
C SER A 34 -2.58 9.73 14.51
N THR A 35 -3.53 9.63 13.56
CA THR A 35 -4.95 10.04 13.72
C THR A 35 -5.98 8.97 13.33
N ASP A 36 -7.18 9.05 13.91
CA ASP A 36 -8.43 8.28 13.65
C ASP A 36 -8.98 8.32 12.20
N LYS A 37 -8.24 8.86 11.23
CA LYS A 37 -8.71 9.10 9.84
C LYS A 37 -8.28 8.04 8.83
N CYS A 38 -7.47 7.06 9.24
CA CYS A 38 -7.09 5.94 8.40
C CYS A 38 -7.49 4.62 9.06
N ASP A 39 -7.91 3.67 8.24
CA ASP A 39 -8.09 2.29 8.69
C ASP A 39 -6.76 1.56 8.51
N THR A 40 -6.43 0.68 9.46
CA THR A 40 -5.13 -0.01 9.49
C THR A 40 -5.30 -1.51 9.67
N PHE A 41 -4.43 -2.29 9.06
CA PHE A 41 -4.40 -3.73 9.20
C PHE A 41 -2.96 -4.23 9.17
N GLU A 42 -2.58 -5.02 10.18
CA GLU A 42 -1.24 -5.61 10.26
C GLU A 42 -1.35 -7.13 10.23
N THR A 43 -0.43 -7.75 9.48
CA THR A 43 -0.24 -9.20 9.49
C THR A 43 1.23 -9.51 9.67
N THR A 44 1.54 -10.47 10.54
CA THR A 44 2.90 -11.01 10.68
C THR A 44 2.88 -12.50 10.38
N GLU A 45 3.70 -12.92 9.44
CA GLU A 45 3.83 -14.30 8.99
C GLU A 45 5.28 -14.76 9.19
N LYS A 46 5.46 -15.95 9.78
CA LYS A 46 6.76 -16.59 9.94
C LYS A 46 6.78 -17.91 9.17
N GLY A 47 7.74 -18.06 8.28
CA GLY A 47 7.88 -19.28 7.48
C GLY A 47 9.15 -19.29 6.66
N HIS A 48 9.66 -20.49 6.34
CA HIS A 48 10.82 -20.67 5.45
C HIS A 48 12.06 -19.83 5.83
N GLY A 49 12.36 -19.71 7.13
CA GLY A 49 13.50 -18.93 7.63
C GLY A 49 13.35 -17.41 7.56
N ARG A 50 12.12 -16.92 7.32
CA ARG A 50 11.79 -15.50 7.17
C ARG A 50 10.65 -15.12 8.11
N ILE A 51 10.67 -13.88 8.55
CA ILE A 51 9.56 -13.21 9.24
C ILE A 51 9.17 -12.04 8.35
N GLU A 52 7.90 -11.97 7.96
CA GLU A 52 7.37 -10.87 7.18
C GLU A 52 6.22 -10.21 7.92
N THR A 53 6.38 -8.94 8.23
CA THR A 53 5.33 -8.08 8.80
C THR A 53 4.86 -7.14 7.69
N ARG A 54 3.57 -7.21 7.38
CA ARG A 54 2.91 -6.32 6.43
C ARG A 54 1.95 -5.42 7.16
N ARG A 55 2.09 -4.12 6.91
CA ARG A 55 1.20 -3.08 7.43
C ARG A 55 0.51 -2.43 6.26
N ASP A 56 -0.81 -2.47 6.31
CA ASP A 56 -1.70 -1.95 5.30
C ASP A 56 -2.47 -0.79 5.91
N TRP A 57 -2.50 0.32 5.19
CA TRP A 57 -3.24 1.51 5.59
C TRP A 57 -4.02 2.04 4.41
N ILE A 58 -5.21 2.55 4.68
CA ILE A 58 -6.08 3.11 3.64
C ILE A 58 -6.92 4.24 4.20
N THR A 59 -7.14 5.29 3.41
CA THR A 59 -8.00 6.41 3.77
C THR A 59 -8.79 6.94 2.57
N GLU A 60 -9.99 7.43 2.85
CA GLU A 60 -10.83 8.20 1.91
C GLU A 60 -10.53 9.70 1.99
N ASP A 61 -9.70 10.15 2.96
CA ASP A 61 -9.23 11.53 3.08
C ASP A 61 -8.15 11.78 2.01
N ILE A 62 -8.60 12.00 0.77
CA ILE A 62 -7.76 12.26 -0.40
C ILE A 62 -7.68 13.76 -0.71
N ASP A 63 -8.06 14.62 0.22
CA ASP A 63 -8.19 16.05 -0.05
C ASP A 63 -6.83 16.72 -0.33
N GLY A 64 -5.78 16.24 0.34
CA GLY A 64 -4.38 16.65 0.12
C GLY A 64 -3.77 16.18 -1.21
N LEU A 65 -4.42 15.24 -1.91
CA LEU A 65 -3.86 14.66 -3.13
C LEU A 65 -3.95 15.64 -4.31
N SER A 66 -2.81 16.21 -4.68
CA SER A 66 -2.72 17.10 -5.85
C SER A 66 -3.03 16.36 -7.16
N GLY A 67 -3.95 16.90 -7.96
CA GLY A 67 -4.35 16.31 -9.24
C GLY A 67 -5.34 15.13 -9.14
N LYS A 68 -6.06 15.00 -8.02
CA LYS A 68 -7.16 14.03 -7.84
C LYS A 68 -8.23 14.12 -8.93
N ASP A 69 -8.46 15.31 -9.46
CA ASP A 69 -9.35 15.61 -10.59
C ASP A 69 -9.03 14.83 -11.88
N LYS A 70 -7.80 14.34 -12.04
CA LYS A 70 -7.41 13.46 -13.17
C LYS A 70 -7.91 12.03 -13.00
N TRP A 71 -8.41 11.65 -11.83
CA TRP A 71 -8.79 10.29 -11.47
C TRP A 71 -10.27 10.24 -11.06
N THR A 72 -11.15 10.18 -12.07
CA THR A 72 -12.61 10.30 -11.90
C THR A 72 -13.24 9.22 -11.00
N ASP A 73 -12.59 8.06 -10.86
CA ASP A 73 -13.07 6.95 -10.03
C ASP A 73 -12.25 6.74 -8.74
N LEU A 74 -11.43 7.72 -8.34
CA LEU A 74 -10.63 7.61 -7.12
C LEU A 74 -11.52 7.77 -5.89
N ILE A 75 -11.52 6.75 -5.02
CA ILE A 75 -12.28 6.76 -3.76
C ILE A 75 -11.33 6.82 -2.57
N SER A 76 -10.21 6.12 -2.62
CA SER A 76 -9.26 6.02 -1.52
C SER A 76 -7.83 5.87 -2.00
N ILE A 77 -6.90 6.18 -1.11
CA ILE A 77 -5.47 5.92 -1.25
C ILE A 77 -5.03 4.95 -0.18
N GLY A 78 -4.13 4.04 -0.52
CA GLY A 78 -3.62 3.05 0.42
C GLY A 78 -2.13 2.79 0.27
N VAL A 79 -1.52 2.34 1.36
CA VAL A 79 -0.11 1.98 1.45
C VAL A 79 0.05 0.60 2.04
N LEU A 80 0.95 -0.18 1.44
CA LEU A 80 1.49 -1.40 2.00
C LEU A 80 2.96 -1.19 2.34
N GLU A 81 3.33 -1.35 3.60
CA GLU A 81 4.71 -1.47 4.05
C GLU A 81 5.01 -2.93 4.43
N SER A 82 6.02 -3.52 3.79
CA SER A 82 6.46 -4.88 4.03
C SER A 82 7.85 -4.88 4.67
N HIS A 83 7.92 -5.32 5.92
CA HIS A 83 9.16 -5.59 6.65
C HIS A 83 9.48 -7.07 6.53
N ARG A 84 10.56 -7.38 5.83
CA ARG A 84 11.01 -8.75 5.61
C ARG A 84 12.33 -8.96 6.32
N HIS A 85 12.31 -9.82 7.33
CA HIS A 85 13.50 -10.23 8.08
C HIS A 85 13.91 -11.65 7.71
N VAL A 86 15.15 -11.83 7.27
CA VAL A 86 15.76 -13.11 6.94
C VAL A 86 16.62 -13.56 8.11
N ILE A 87 16.23 -14.64 8.79
CA ILE A 87 16.84 -15.09 10.05
C ILE A 87 18.28 -15.55 9.82
N SER A 88 18.54 -16.26 8.72
CA SER A 88 19.86 -16.85 8.42
C SER A 88 20.95 -15.81 8.18
N THR A 89 20.60 -14.65 7.63
CA THR A 89 21.53 -13.56 7.32
C THR A 89 21.37 -12.38 8.27
N ASN A 90 20.44 -12.47 9.23
CA ASN A 90 20.02 -11.39 10.11
C ASN A 90 19.76 -10.06 9.36
N THR A 91 19.15 -10.14 8.18
CA THR A 91 18.96 -8.99 7.28
C THR A 91 17.49 -8.59 7.25
N THR A 92 17.22 -7.30 7.42
CA THR A 92 15.88 -6.73 7.28
C THR A 92 15.79 -5.87 6.02
N THR A 93 14.74 -6.06 5.24
CA THR A 93 14.41 -5.24 4.08
C THR A 93 13.02 -4.64 4.30
N ILE A 94 12.88 -3.34 4.01
CA ILE A 94 11.63 -2.62 4.11
C ILE A 94 11.25 -2.16 2.70
N GLU A 95 10.01 -2.42 2.31
CA GLU A 95 9.46 -2.00 1.02
C GLU A 95 8.10 -1.34 1.22
N ARG A 96 7.92 -0.13 0.68
CA ARG A 96 6.64 0.59 0.66
C ARG A 96 6.06 0.61 -0.74
N ARG A 97 4.77 0.38 -0.85
CA ARG A 97 4.00 0.45 -2.09
C ARG A 97 2.76 1.30 -1.89
N TYR A 98 2.45 2.12 -2.89
CA TYR A 98 1.36 3.08 -2.83
C TYR A 98 0.30 2.71 -3.87
N TYR A 99 -0.96 2.90 -3.51
CA TYR A 99 -2.11 2.48 -4.30
C TYR A 99 -3.15 3.58 -4.36
N MET A 100 -3.73 3.73 -5.54
CA MET A 100 -4.97 4.45 -5.73
C MET A 100 -6.08 3.44 -5.97
N ALA A 101 -7.16 3.55 -5.20
CA ALA A 101 -8.18 2.55 -5.15
C ALA A 101 -9.58 3.15 -5.33
N SER A 102 -10.41 2.44 -6.09
CA SER A 102 -11.84 2.74 -6.25
C SER A 102 -12.68 1.94 -5.23
N ILE A 103 -12.14 1.72 -4.02
CA ILE A 103 -12.80 0.99 -2.93
C ILE A 103 -12.94 1.89 -1.70
N LYS A 104 -13.82 1.51 -0.77
CA LYS A 104 -13.94 2.18 0.53
C LYS A 104 -12.71 1.92 1.40
N ALA A 105 -12.36 2.87 2.27
CA ALA A 105 -11.23 2.73 3.17
C ALA A 105 -11.52 1.69 4.25
N LYS A 106 -11.22 0.43 3.93
CA LYS A 106 -11.24 -0.71 4.84
C LYS A 106 -9.94 -1.46 4.65
N ALA A 107 -9.05 -1.41 5.62
CA ALA A 107 -7.69 -1.92 5.54
C ALA A 107 -7.66 -3.42 5.33
N MET A 108 -8.57 -4.19 5.93
CA MET A 108 -8.67 -5.63 5.66
C MET A 108 -9.09 -5.93 4.21
N LEU A 109 -10.05 -5.17 3.66
CA LEU A 109 -10.46 -5.31 2.26
C LEU A 109 -9.30 -4.92 1.34
N PHE A 110 -8.63 -3.81 1.63
CA PHE A 110 -7.45 -3.36 0.92
C PHE A 110 -6.33 -4.40 0.94
N ALA A 111 -5.94 -4.90 2.11
CA ALA A 111 -4.92 -5.93 2.28
C ALA A 111 -5.26 -7.20 1.48
N SER A 112 -6.52 -7.65 1.53
CA SER A 112 -6.97 -8.81 0.73
C SER A 112 -6.91 -8.53 -0.77
N THR A 113 -7.29 -7.32 -1.20
CA THR A 113 -7.26 -6.89 -2.60
C THR A 113 -5.84 -6.80 -3.10
N VAL A 114 -4.93 -6.21 -2.32
CA VAL A 114 -3.50 -6.11 -2.62
C VAL A 114 -2.90 -7.50 -2.70
N ARG A 115 -3.11 -8.37 -1.70
CA ARG A 115 -2.62 -9.76 -1.74
C ARG A 115 -3.14 -10.51 -2.96
N GLY A 116 -4.42 -10.38 -3.30
CA GLY A 116 -5.02 -10.97 -4.50
C GLY A 116 -4.44 -10.41 -5.79
N HIS A 117 -4.12 -9.12 -5.84
CA HIS A 117 -3.48 -8.46 -6.98
C HIS A 117 -2.04 -8.97 -7.21
N TRP A 118 -1.30 -9.32 -6.15
CA TRP A 118 0.00 -10.00 -6.25
C TRP A 118 -0.13 -11.52 -6.49
N GLY A 119 -1.29 -12.10 -6.18
CA GLY A 119 -1.65 -13.50 -6.40
C GLY A 119 -2.19 -13.82 -7.81
N VAL A 120 -2.33 -12.84 -8.71
CA VAL A 120 -2.73 -13.10 -10.10
C VAL A 120 -1.66 -13.86 -10.92
N GLU A 121 -0.47 -14.12 -10.34
CA GLU A 121 0.45 -15.18 -10.81
C GLU A 121 0.62 -16.37 -9.86
N ILE A 122 -0.10 -16.43 -8.73
CA ILE A 122 -0.11 -17.60 -7.85
C ILE A 122 -1.53 -17.85 -7.34
N GLY A 123 -2.22 -18.77 -8.02
CA GLY A 123 -3.09 -19.75 -7.39
C GLY A 123 -4.32 -19.22 -6.65
N PHE A 124 -5.40 -19.09 -7.41
CA PHE A 124 -6.78 -19.24 -6.97
C PHE A 124 -7.01 -20.33 -5.90
N TRP A 125 -7.78 -19.99 -4.86
CA TRP A 125 -8.70 -20.76 -3.96
C TRP A 125 -8.60 -20.15 -2.55
N MET A 126 -9.69 -19.82 -1.86
CA MET A 126 -10.99 -20.48 -1.72
C MET A 126 -12.18 -19.55 -1.90
#